data_AF-A0A2H5Z038-F1
#
_entry.id   AF-A0A2H5Z038-F1
#
_cell.length_a   1.000
_cell.length_b   1.000
_cell.length_c   1.000
_cell.angle_alpha   90.00
_cell.angle_beta   90.00
_cell.angle_gamma   90.00
#
_symmetry.space_group_name_H-M   'P 1'
#
loop_
_entity.id
_entity.type
_entity.pdbx_description
1 polymer ?
#
loop_
_entity_poly.entity_id
_entity_poly.type
_entity_poly.pdbx_seq_one_letter_code
_entity_poly.pdbx_strand_id
1 'polypeptide(L)'
;MVTDFLEGLEAIGPEGVVLVDPDDGSSIHVQLVQGVHWQSRLLTPEFVPAGTTSWQLLEPRIFLTDWTLAEANQLVPLLDDCARHRVRRLLIVANELGDSVRAVLAANLAQGTLEQVAVVAAPSVGLQQTRILEDLAALCGGRPFRQQAGERPEQARLADLGSARQVLVTRWTFAILGGHGTRAAIRQRLALAEAELERAEDDAARRRAQERLARLHGAFLQVRVGGRTPSEREYRLLMLERLARTIQVALDTGLVPGGAASFAVAARALVA
;
A
#
# COMPACT_ATOMS: atom_id res chain seq x y z
N MET A 1 -16.17 -0.06 18.75
CA MET A 1 -14.71 0.14 18.57
C MET A 1 -13.90 -1.08 18.96
N VAL A 2 -13.78 -1.44 20.25
CA VAL A 2 -12.97 -2.62 20.65
C VAL A 2 -13.55 -3.90 20.05
N THR A 3 -14.88 -4.07 20.12
CA THR A 3 -15.57 -5.22 19.50
C THR A 3 -15.35 -5.26 17.99
N ASP A 4 -15.66 -4.18 17.27
CA ASP A 4 -15.46 -4.09 15.81
C ASP A 4 -14.00 -4.34 15.39
N PHE A 5 -13.03 -3.94 16.23
CA PHE A 5 -11.62 -4.18 16.00
C PHE A 5 -11.25 -5.66 16.17
N LEU A 6 -11.75 -6.31 17.22
CA LEU A 6 -11.52 -7.75 17.45
C LEU A 6 -12.22 -8.61 16.38
N GLU A 7 -13.47 -8.31 16.05
CA GLU A 7 -14.21 -8.97 14.96
C GLU A 7 -13.50 -8.77 13.62
N GLY A 8 -12.99 -7.56 13.38
CA GLY A 8 -12.19 -7.25 12.20
C GLY A 8 -10.88 -8.03 12.14
N LEU A 9 -10.19 -8.18 13.27
CA LEU A 9 -8.96 -8.98 13.40
C LEU A 9 -9.22 -10.47 13.15
N GLU A 10 -10.30 -11.02 13.70
CA GLU A 10 -10.72 -12.40 13.44
C GLU A 10 -11.02 -12.62 11.96
N ALA A 11 -11.66 -11.64 11.30
CA ALA A 11 -12.00 -11.73 9.89
C ALA A 11 -10.78 -11.68 8.94
N ILE A 12 -9.74 -10.91 9.27
CA ILE A 12 -8.50 -10.84 8.48
C ILE A 12 -7.50 -11.96 8.83
N GLY A 13 -7.67 -12.60 9.99
CA GLY A 13 -6.78 -13.63 10.50
C GLY A 13 -5.49 -13.09 11.12
N PRO A 14 -4.63 -13.97 11.69
CA PRO A 14 -3.41 -13.58 12.40
C PRO A 14 -2.39 -12.86 11.50
N GLU A 15 -2.36 -13.21 10.22
CA GLU A 15 -1.49 -12.59 9.20
C GLU A 15 -2.13 -11.36 8.54
N GLY A 16 -3.37 -11.04 8.91
CA GLY A 16 -4.13 -9.96 8.33
C GLY A 16 -3.54 -8.59 8.64
N VAL A 17 -3.64 -7.65 7.70
CA VAL A 17 -3.03 -6.34 7.84
C VAL A 17 -3.99 -5.33 8.47
N VAL A 18 -3.54 -4.57 9.47
CA VAL A 18 -4.28 -3.44 10.04
C VAL A 18 -3.64 -2.13 9.58
N LEU A 19 -4.43 -1.30 8.91
CA LEU A 19 -4.05 0.05 8.48
C LEU A 19 -4.67 1.08 9.42
N VAL A 20 -3.85 1.91 10.05
CA VAL A 20 -4.32 3.00 10.91
C VAL A 20 -4.07 4.32 10.17
N ASP A 21 -5.15 4.99 9.75
CA ASP A 21 -5.10 6.24 9.02
C ASP A 21 -5.68 7.38 9.88
N PRO A 22 -5.18 8.62 9.76
CA PRO A 22 -5.82 9.73 10.44
C PRO A 22 -7.13 10.10 9.74
N ASP A 23 -8.07 10.64 10.51
CA ASP A 23 -9.37 11.12 10.04
C ASP A 23 -9.58 12.57 10.47
N ASP A 24 -10.39 13.31 9.72
CA ASP A 24 -10.74 14.70 10.07
C ASP A 24 -11.95 14.77 11.00
N GLY A 25 -12.62 13.65 11.22
CA GLY A 25 -13.64 13.48 12.25
C GLY A 25 -13.08 13.49 13.68
N SER A 26 -13.98 13.43 14.66
CA SER A 26 -13.63 13.33 16.09
C SER A 26 -13.65 11.89 16.63
N SER A 27 -14.27 10.98 15.86
CA SER A 27 -14.51 9.58 16.19
C SER A 27 -13.45 8.65 15.59
N ILE A 28 -13.39 7.43 16.13
CA ILE A 28 -12.60 6.33 15.56
C ILE A 28 -13.57 5.40 14.83
N HIS A 29 -13.24 5.05 13.59
CA HIS A 29 -14.02 4.13 12.77
C HIS A 29 -13.18 2.92 12.39
N VAL A 30 -13.77 1.74 12.51
CA VAL A 30 -13.13 0.47 12.11
C VAL A 30 -13.95 -0.12 10.98
N GLN A 31 -13.30 -0.51 9.89
CA GLN A 31 -13.95 -1.12 8.74
C GLN A 31 -13.07 -2.21 8.15
N LEU A 32 -13.66 -3.38 7.89
CA LEU A 32 -13.04 -4.40 7.07
C LEU A 32 -13.07 -3.95 5.61
N VAL A 33 -11.89 -3.86 5.00
CA VAL A 33 -11.73 -3.35 3.65
C VAL A 33 -11.10 -4.44 2.79
N GLN A 34 -11.81 -4.83 1.73
CA GLN A 34 -11.26 -5.73 0.73
C GLN A 34 -10.37 -4.95 -0.23
N GLY A 35 -9.09 -5.28 -0.21
CA GLY A 35 -8.08 -4.68 -1.04
C GLY A 35 -6.68 -5.00 -0.54
N VAL A 36 -5.73 -4.27 -1.07
CA VAL A 36 -4.30 -4.47 -0.84
C VAL A 36 -3.69 -3.15 -0.40
N HIS A 37 -2.70 -3.19 0.49
CA HIS A 37 -2.10 -1.99 1.04
C HIS A 37 -0.57 -2.11 1.06
N TRP A 38 0.11 -0.97 0.92
CA TRP A 38 1.55 -0.83 1.08
C TRP A 38 1.92 0.43 1.84
N GLN A 39 2.99 0.32 2.61
CA GLN A 39 3.71 1.47 3.14
C GLN A 39 4.57 2.06 2.03
N SER A 40 4.26 3.30 1.63
CA SER A 40 4.98 4.03 0.60
C SER A 40 4.72 5.52 0.74
N ARG A 41 5.76 6.31 0.46
CA ARG A 41 5.72 7.76 0.53
C ARG A 41 5.03 8.35 -0.69
N LEU A 42 4.09 9.27 -0.46
CA LEU A 42 3.55 10.13 -1.50
C LEU A 42 4.63 11.11 -2.01
N LEU A 43 4.89 11.10 -3.31
CA LEU A 43 5.88 11.95 -3.99
C LEU A 43 5.29 13.30 -4.44
N THR A 44 3.97 13.41 -4.53
CA THR A 44 3.23 14.61 -4.96
C THR A 44 2.22 15.08 -3.91
N PRO A 45 2.65 15.40 -2.68
CA PRO A 45 1.76 15.91 -1.63
C PRO A 45 1.05 17.21 -2.03
N GLU A 46 1.65 18.03 -2.90
CA GLU A 46 1.09 19.29 -3.35
C GLU A 46 -0.10 19.16 -4.34
N PHE A 47 -0.34 17.97 -4.89
CA PHE A 47 -1.52 17.69 -5.72
C PHE A 47 -2.74 17.30 -4.89
N VAL A 48 -2.54 17.01 -3.61
CA VAL A 48 -3.61 16.65 -2.67
C VAL A 48 -4.24 17.93 -2.12
N PRO A 49 -5.59 18.06 -2.10
CA PRO A 49 -6.23 19.24 -1.53
C PRO A 49 -5.83 19.45 -0.05
N ALA A 50 -5.59 20.70 0.33
CA ALA A 50 -5.14 21.06 1.68
C ALA A 50 -6.10 20.53 2.75
N GLY A 51 -5.54 19.95 3.82
CA GLY A 51 -6.30 19.34 4.91
C GLY A 51 -6.78 17.92 4.63
N THR A 52 -6.62 17.39 3.41
CA THR A 52 -7.00 16.02 3.09
C THR A 52 -6.03 15.04 3.71
N THR A 53 -6.54 14.18 4.58
CA THR A 53 -5.74 13.16 5.25
C THR A 53 -5.58 11.88 4.42
N SER A 54 -6.65 11.47 3.73
CA SER A 54 -6.67 10.32 2.83
C SER A 54 -7.30 10.75 1.50
N TRP A 55 -6.51 10.75 0.44
CA TRP A 55 -6.96 11.14 -0.89
C TRP A 55 -7.47 9.93 -1.65
N GLN A 56 -8.68 10.04 -2.19
CA GLN A 56 -9.36 8.93 -2.86
C GLN A 56 -9.41 9.19 -4.35
N LEU A 57 -8.83 8.27 -5.13
CA LEU A 57 -8.95 8.25 -6.58
C LEU A 57 -9.96 7.16 -6.95
N LEU A 58 -11.06 7.55 -7.60
CA LEU A 58 -12.13 6.63 -8.04
C LEU A 58 -11.91 6.20 -9.49
N GLU A 59 -11.92 4.89 -9.74
CA GLU A 59 -11.63 4.30 -11.07
C GLU A 59 -10.30 4.80 -11.71
N PRO A 60 -9.17 4.85 -10.98
CA PRO A 60 -7.92 5.30 -11.56
C PRO A 60 -7.33 4.26 -12.51
N ARG A 61 -6.60 4.75 -13.51
CA ARG A 61 -5.57 3.96 -14.19
C ARG A 61 -4.30 3.94 -13.35
N ILE A 62 -3.54 2.85 -13.43
CA ILE A 62 -2.39 2.59 -12.56
C ILE A 62 -1.17 2.29 -13.44
N PHE A 63 -0.19 3.18 -13.41
CA PHE A 63 1.10 3.00 -14.06
C PHE A 63 2.14 2.52 -13.04
N LEU A 64 2.88 1.48 -13.39
CA LEU A 64 3.81 0.79 -12.49
C LEU A 64 5.22 0.79 -13.10
N THR A 65 6.18 1.35 -12.38
CA THR A 65 7.57 1.41 -12.84
C THR A 65 8.55 1.42 -11.67
N ASP A 66 9.74 0.83 -11.84
CA ASP A 66 10.88 1.00 -10.93
C ASP A 66 11.83 2.12 -11.39
N TRP A 67 11.48 2.84 -12.45
CA TRP A 67 12.30 3.93 -12.94
C TRP A 67 12.15 5.19 -12.07
N THR A 68 13.24 5.94 -11.97
CA THR A 68 13.17 7.36 -11.60
C THR A 68 12.68 8.15 -12.80
N LEU A 69 11.57 8.86 -12.62
CA LEU A 69 10.95 9.70 -13.65
C LEU A 69 11.54 11.11 -13.54
N ALA A 70 12.69 11.34 -14.17
CA ALA A 70 13.44 12.58 -14.11
C ALA A 70 13.03 13.59 -15.20
N GLU A 71 12.76 13.11 -16.41
CA GLU A 71 12.50 13.94 -17.59
C GLU A 71 11.03 13.86 -18.04
N ALA A 72 10.46 14.99 -18.46
CA ALA A 72 9.09 15.08 -18.95
C ALA A 72 8.77 14.09 -20.10
N ASN A 73 9.73 13.89 -21.02
CA ASN A 73 9.58 12.98 -22.17
C ASN A 73 9.26 11.53 -21.76
N GLN A 74 9.61 11.12 -20.53
CA GLN A 74 9.35 9.79 -19.98
C GLN A 74 7.86 9.52 -19.76
N LEU A 75 7.06 10.57 -19.54
CA LEU A 75 5.62 10.46 -19.30
C LEU A 75 4.74 11.14 -20.34
N VAL A 76 5.23 12.13 -21.08
CA VAL A 76 4.43 12.84 -22.10
C VAL A 76 3.70 11.90 -23.07
N PRO A 77 4.32 10.86 -23.67
CA PRO A 77 3.62 9.94 -24.56
C PRO A 77 2.43 9.24 -23.89
N LEU A 78 2.60 8.84 -22.62
CA LEU A 78 1.55 8.18 -21.86
C LEU A 78 0.43 9.15 -21.47
N LEU A 79 0.78 10.38 -21.10
CA LEU A 79 -0.19 11.42 -20.75
C LEU A 79 -1.03 11.84 -21.97
N ASP A 80 -0.43 11.93 -23.15
CA ASP A 80 -1.15 12.16 -24.40
C ASP A 80 -2.13 11.03 -24.71
N ASP A 81 -1.72 9.77 -24.49
CA ASP A 81 -2.59 8.61 -24.68
C ASP A 81 -3.76 8.61 -23.67
N CYS A 82 -3.46 8.91 -22.40
CA CYS A 82 -4.46 9.11 -21.35
C CYS A 82 -5.49 10.20 -21.73
N ALA A 83 -5.01 11.34 -22.24
CA ALA A 83 -5.86 12.45 -22.65
C ALA A 83 -6.81 12.05 -23.80
N ARG A 84 -6.29 11.37 -24.84
CA ARG A 84 -7.10 10.89 -25.97
C ARG A 84 -8.21 9.92 -25.54
N HIS A 85 -7.90 9.05 -24.58
CA HIS A 85 -8.82 8.04 -24.07
C HIS A 85 -9.64 8.49 -22.87
N ARG A 86 -9.60 9.79 -22.52
CA ARG A 86 -10.34 10.39 -21.39
C ARG A 86 -10.05 9.72 -20.05
N VAL A 87 -8.82 9.28 -19.84
CA VAL A 87 -8.33 8.87 -18.53
C VAL A 87 -8.07 10.12 -17.71
N ARG A 88 -8.94 10.37 -16.73
CA ARG A 88 -8.87 11.58 -15.91
C ARG A 88 -8.21 11.38 -14.55
N ARG A 89 -7.98 10.13 -14.15
CA ARG A 89 -7.45 9.79 -12.81
C ARG A 89 -6.34 8.76 -12.94
N LEU A 90 -5.19 9.08 -12.39
CA LEU A 90 -3.96 8.32 -12.59
C LEU A 90 -3.22 8.12 -11.27
N LEU A 91 -2.91 6.88 -10.94
CA LEU A 91 -1.91 6.53 -9.94
C LEU A 91 -0.61 6.15 -10.66
N ILE A 92 0.50 6.76 -10.27
CA ILE A 92 1.84 6.39 -10.74
C ILE A 92 2.61 5.82 -9.55
N VAL A 93 3.13 4.61 -9.70
CA VAL A 93 4.08 4.01 -8.76
C VAL A 93 5.46 4.06 -9.43
N ALA A 94 6.38 4.85 -8.87
CA ALA A 94 7.72 5.08 -9.43
C ALA A 94 8.75 5.25 -8.31
N ASN A 95 10.06 5.07 -8.59
CA ASN A 95 11.08 5.24 -7.54
C ASN A 95 11.14 6.68 -7.03
N GLU A 96 11.35 7.60 -7.96
CA GLU A 96 11.46 9.02 -7.69
C GLU A 96 10.82 9.83 -8.82
N LEU A 97 10.49 11.08 -8.51
CA LEU A 97 9.86 12.02 -9.41
C LEU A 97 10.67 13.31 -9.44
N GLY A 98 11.21 13.63 -10.62
CA GLY A 98 11.92 14.88 -10.89
C GLY A 98 10.98 16.05 -11.14
N ASP A 99 11.54 17.26 -11.00
CA ASP A 99 10.76 18.51 -11.08
C ASP A 99 10.19 18.76 -12.48
N SER A 100 10.89 18.33 -13.53
CA SER A 100 10.40 18.43 -14.92
C SER A 100 9.10 17.65 -15.10
N VAL A 101 9.05 16.42 -14.57
CA VAL A 101 7.86 15.57 -14.64
C VAL A 101 6.74 16.13 -13.76
N ARG A 102 7.08 16.60 -12.55
CA ARG A 102 6.13 17.26 -11.64
C ARG A 102 5.44 18.46 -12.29
N ALA A 103 6.20 19.30 -13.00
CA ALA A 103 5.66 20.45 -13.72
C ALA A 103 4.66 20.05 -14.82
N VAL A 104 4.95 18.98 -15.57
CA VAL A 104 4.04 18.47 -16.61
C VAL A 104 2.74 17.91 -16.00
N LEU A 105 2.83 17.17 -14.89
CA LEU A 105 1.65 16.67 -14.19
C LEU A 105 0.81 17.83 -13.63
N ALA A 106 1.45 18.85 -13.05
CA ALA A 106 0.77 20.05 -12.56
C ALA A 106 0.06 20.83 -13.68
N ALA A 107 0.69 20.96 -14.85
CA ALA A 107 0.07 21.58 -16.02
C ALA A 107 -1.17 20.81 -16.49
N ASN A 108 -1.11 19.47 -16.51
CA ASN A 108 -2.25 18.63 -16.89
C ASN A 108 -3.41 18.72 -15.89
N LEU A 109 -3.12 18.86 -14.60
CA LEU A 109 -4.12 19.14 -13.56
C LEU A 109 -4.75 20.52 -13.78
N ALA A 110 -3.94 21.56 -14.00
CA ALA A 110 -4.42 22.93 -14.20
C ALA A 110 -5.28 23.08 -15.47
N GLN A 111 -4.97 22.33 -16.52
CA GLN A 111 -5.74 22.29 -17.77
C GLN A 111 -7.00 21.42 -17.68
N GLY A 112 -7.17 20.63 -16.61
CA GLY A 112 -8.29 19.72 -16.42
C GLY A 112 -8.24 18.45 -17.28
N THR A 113 -7.12 18.17 -17.95
CA THR A 113 -6.89 16.91 -18.69
C THR A 113 -6.85 15.73 -17.72
N LEU A 114 -6.15 15.92 -16.61
CA LEU A 114 -6.23 15.05 -15.43
C LEU A 114 -7.06 15.77 -14.36
N GLU A 115 -8.07 15.10 -13.83
CA GLU A 115 -8.81 15.57 -12.65
C GLU A 115 -8.03 15.27 -11.36
N GLN A 116 -7.36 14.12 -11.29
CA GLN A 116 -6.60 13.69 -10.12
C GLN A 116 -5.38 12.86 -10.53
N VAL A 117 -4.21 13.15 -9.94
CA VAL A 117 -3.02 12.31 -10.11
C VAL A 117 -2.24 12.19 -8.81
N ALA A 118 -1.91 10.96 -8.42
CA ALA A 118 -1.05 10.68 -7.29
C ALA A 118 0.19 9.93 -7.76
N VAL A 119 1.36 10.35 -7.30
CA VAL A 119 2.61 9.62 -7.52
C VAL A 119 3.11 9.10 -6.18
N VAL A 120 3.26 7.79 -6.04
CA VAL A 120 3.78 7.14 -4.83
C VAL A 120 5.09 6.44 -5.12
N ALA A 121 5.97 6.38 -4.11
CA ALA A 121 7.23 5.70 -4.22
C ALA A 121 7.02 4.18 -4.46
N ALA A 122 7.77 3.58 -5.36
CA ALA A 122 7.75 2.13 -5.52
C ALA A 122 8.21 1.46 -4.20
N PRO A 123 7.44 0.54 -3.60
CA PRO A 123 7.80 -0.04 -2.31
C PRO A 123 9.06 -0.91 -2.41
N SER A 124 9.87 -0.90 -1.36
CA SER A 124 11.13 -1.65 -1.28
C SER A 124 12.15 -1.23 -2.37
N VAL A 125 13.24 -1.98 -2.50
CA VAL A 125 14.30 -1.76 -3.51
C VAL A 125 14.80 -3.09 -4.08
N GLY A 126 15.42 -3.06 -5.27
CA GLY A 126 16.05 -4.22 -5.89
C GLY A 126 15.07 -5.34 -6.26
N LEU A 127 15.45 -6.60 -6.04
CA LEU A 127 14.64 -7.77 -6.42
C LEU A 127 13.27 -7.79 -5.72
N GLN A 128 13.21 -7.33 -4.47
CA GLN A 128 11.96 -7.29 -3.73
C GLN A 128 10.98 -6.28 -4.34
N GLN A 129 11.48 -5.13 -4.78
CA GLN A 129 10.67 -4.13 -5.49
C GLN A 129 10.09 -4.70 -6.79
N THR A 130 10.90 -5.42 -7.58
CA THR A 130 10.42 -6.06 -8.81
C THR A 130 9.27 -7.03 -8.53
N ARG A 131 9.40 -7.87 -7.49
CA ARG A 131 8.33 -8.80 -7.09
C ARG A 131 7.06 -8.08 -6.66
N ILE A 132 7.19 -6.99 -5.90
CA ILE A 132 6.05 -6.17 -5.47
C ILE A 132 5.35 -5.50 -6.65
N LEU A 133 6.10 -4.97 -7.62
CA LEU A 133 5.53 -4.37 -8.83
C LEU A 133 4.80 -5.41 -9.68
N GLU A 134 5.31 -6.63 -9.77
CA GLU A 134 4.61 -7.74 -10.44
C GLU A 134 3.34 -8.17 -9.68
N ASP A 135 3.35 -8.16 -8.35
CA ASP A 135 2.16 -8.42 -7.54
C ASP A 135 1.10 -7.34 -7.77
N LEU A 136 1.49 -6.06 -7.74
CA LEU A 136 0.65 -4.92 -8.07
C LEU A 136 0.05 -5.04 -9.48
N ALA A 137 0.88 -5.42 -10.44
CA ALA A 137 0.46 -5.61 -11.83
C ALA A 137 -0.58 -6.73 -11.95
N ALA A 138 -0.36 -7.87 -11.27
CA ALA A 138 -1.31 -8.97 -11.23
C ALA A 138 -2.65 -8.59 -10.57
N LEU A 139 -2.61 -7.78 -9.51
CA LEU A 139 -3.80 -7.29 -8.80
C LEU A 139 -4.60 -6.27 -9.61
N CYS A 140 -3.93 -5.41 -10.37
CA CYS A 140 -4.57 -4.33 -11.13
C CYS A 140 -4.84 -4.66 -12.59
N GLY A 141 -4.27 -5.76 -13.10
CA GLY A 141 -4.34 -6.13 -14.53
C GLY A 141 -3.47 -5.25 -15.43
N GLY A 142 -2.32 -4.78 -14.93
CA GLY A 142 -1.37 -3.97 -15.68
C GLY A 142 -0.06 -4.69 -15.97
N ARG A 143 0.93 -3.95 -16.49
CA ARG A 143 2.31 -4.41 -16.71
C ARG A 143 3.30 -3.44 -16.06
N PRO A 144 4.30 -3.94 -15.31
CA PRO A 144 5.34 -3.09 -14.74
C PRO A 144 6.45 -2.81 -15.77
N PHE A 145 6.98 -1.59 -15.78
CA PHE A 145 8.15 -1.20 -16.56
C PHE A 145 9.40 -1.26 -15.67
N ARG A 146 10.31 -2.19 -15.98
CA ARG A 146 11.46 -2.49 -15.13
C ARG A 146 12.79 -2.08 -15.78
N GLN A 147 13.64 -1.44 -14.99
CA GLN A 147 14.97 -1.02 -15.40
C GLN A 147 15.85 -2.22 -15.75
N GLN A 148 15.78 -3.28 -14.95
CA GLN A 148 16.56 -4.52 -15.18
C GLN A 148 16.17 -5.24 -16.48
N ALA A 149 14.92 -5.08 -16.93
CA ALA A 149 14.41 -5.68 -18.16
C ALA A 149 14.59 -4.76 -19.39
N GLY A 150 15.12 -3.55 -19.20
CA GLY A 150 15.27 -2.55 -20.27
C GLY A 150 13.93 -1.97 -20.77
N GLU A 151 12.84 -2.17 -20.03
CA GLU A 151 11.50 -1.72 -20.38
C GLU A 151 11.38 -0.24 -20.02
N ARG A 152 11.34 0.64 -21.03
CA ARG A 152 11.39 2.09 -20.79
C ARG A 152 10.00 2.71 -20.57
N PRO A 153 9.84 3.66 -19.63
CA PRO A 153 8.56 4.32 -19.37
C PRO A 153 7.93 5.00 -20.60
N GLU A 154 8.77 5.59 -21.48
CA GLU A 154 8.32 6.24 -22.71
C GLU A 154 7.51 5.32 -23.65
N GLN A 155 7.70 4.00 -23.53
CA GLN A 155 7.08 2.98 -24.39
C GLN A 155 5.71 2.54 -23.86
N ALA A 156 5.31 3.00 -22.67
CA ALA A 156 4.07 2.61 -22.05
C ALA A 156 2.85 3.06 -22.88
N ARG A 157 1.91 2.15 -23.04
CA ARG A 157 0.62 2.39 -23.70
C ARG A 157 -0.49 2.26 -22.68
N LEU A 158 -1.67 2.81 -23.00
CA LEU A 158 -2.84 2.67 -22.13
C LEU A 158 -3.18 1.20 -21.77
N ALA A 159 -2.91 0.26 -22.68
CA ALA A 159 -3.13 -1.17 -22.45
C ALA A 159 -2.20 -1.78 -21.38
N ASP A 160 -1.05 -1.16 -21.12
CA ASP A 160 -0.13 -1.60 -20.07
C ASP A 160 -0.55 -1.11 -18.68
N LEU A 161 -1.48 -0.14 -18.60
CA LEU A 161 -1.92 0.43 -17.33
C LEU A 161 -2.96 -0.46 -16.67
N GLY A 162 -2.74 -0.75 -15.39
CA GLY A 162 -3.71 -1.41 -14.55
C GLY A 162 -4.91 -0.51 -14.25
N SER A 163 -5.90 -1.06 -13.56
CA SER A 163 -7.02 -0.28 -13.04
C SER A 163 -7.58 -0.89 -11.75
N ALA A 164 -8.29 -0.08 -11.00
CA ALA A 164 -8.99 -0.52 -9.80
C ALA A 164 -10.27 0.28 -9.61
N ARG A 165 -11.20 -0.23 -8.81
CA ARG A 165 -12.42 0.52 -8.42
C ARG A 165 -12.05 1.80 -7.66
N GLN A 166 -11.09 1.70 -6.75
CA GLN A 166 -10.67 2.84 -5.94
C GLN A 166 -9.22 2.66 -5.47
N VAL A 167 -8.50 3.78 -5.36
CA VAL A 167 -7.21 3.86 -4.68
C VAL A 167 -7.33 4.88 -3.55
N LEU A 168 -6.83 4.49 -2.39
CA LEU A 168 -6.64 5.39 -1.25
C LEU A 168 -5.15 5.73 -1.15
N VAL A 169 -4.81 7.00 -1.03
CA VAL A 169 -3.43 7.44 -0.86
C VAL A 169 -3.35 8.36 0.34
N THR A 170 -2.41 8.07 1.24
CA THR A 170 -2.03 8.95 2.34
C THR A 170 -0.60 9.44 2.12
N ARG A 171 -0.05 10.19 3.06
CA ARG A 171 1.35 10.61 3.01
C ARG A 171 2.34 9.43 3.05
N TRP A 172 1.96 8.32 3.69
CA TRP A 172 2.86 7.22 4.05
C TRP A 172 2.38 5.84 3.60
N THR A 173 1.17 5.74 3.07
CA THR A 173 0.56 4.50 2.64
C THR A 173 -0.24 4.72 1.37
N PHE A 174 -0.43 3.66 0.59
CA PHE A 174 -1.50 3.60 -0.38
C PHE A 174 -2.18 2.23 -0.32
N ALA A 175 -3.45 2.21 -0.71
CA ALA A 175 -4.24 1.00 -0.81
C ALA A 175 -5.00 0.96 -2.13
N ILE A 176 -5.12 -0.24 -2.70
CA ILE A 176 -5.87 -0.50 -3.93
C ILE A 176 -7.06 -1.37 -3.58
N LEU A 177 -8.25 -0.91 -3.96
CA LEU A 177 -9.54 -1.49 -3.63
C LEU A 177 -10.22 -1.96 -4.90
N GLY A 178 -10.52 -3.25 -4.99
CA GLY A 178 -11.15 -3.84 -6.17
C GLY A 178 -10.30 -3.67 -7.43
N GLY A 179 -9.06 -4.15 -7.42
CA GLY A 179 -8.22 -4.21 -8.61
C GLY A 179 -8.83 -5.11 -9.69
N HIS A 180 -8.68 -4.74 -10.96
CA HIS A 180 -9.26 -5.48 -12.10
C HIS A 180 -8.35 -6.57 -12.67
N GLY A 181 -7.43 -7.09 -11.85
CA GLY A 181 -6.57 -8.22 -12.19
C GLY A 181 -7.34 -9.52 -12.45
N THR A 182 -6.78 -10.39 -13.29
CA THR A 182 -7.41 -11.70 -13.54
C THR A 182 -7.18 -12.64 -12.37
N ARG A 183 -8.19 -13.46 -12.04
CA ARG A 183 -8.06 -14.51 -11.00
C ARG A 183 -6.93 -15.51 -11.29
N ALA A 184 -6.55 -15.68 -12.56
CA ALA A 184 -5.44 -16.54 -12.95
C ALA A 184 -4.08 -15.91 -12.57
N ALA A 185 -3.88 -14.62 -12.90
CA ALA A 185 -2.68 -13.89 -12.55
C ALA A 185 -2.48 -13.83 -11.02
N ILE A 186 -3.54 -13.52 -10.26
CA ILE A 186 -3.47 -13.47 -8.79
C ILE A 186 -3.12 -14.85 -8.21
N ARG A 187 -3.75 -15.93 -8.69
CA ARG A 187 -3.42 -17.30 -8.26
C ARG A 187 -1.99 -17.71 -8.56
N GLN A 188 -1.45 -17.29 -9.71
CA GLN A 188 -0.06 -17.52 -10.04
C GLN A 188 0.87 -16.82 -9.05
N ARG A 189 0.57 -15.56 -8.67
CA ARG A 189 1.36 -14.84 -7.66
C ARG A 189 1.26 -15.46 -6.27
N LEU A 190 0.08 -15.92 -5.87
CA LEU A 190 -0.12 -16.67 -4.62
C LEU A 190 0.74 -17.94 -4.59
N ALA A 191 0.68 -18.77 -5.63
CA ALA A 191 1.47 -20.00 -5.71
C ALA A 191 2.99 -19.73 -5.66
N LEU A 192 3.45 -18.65 -6.29
CA LEU A 192 4.86 -18.24 -6.19
C LEU A 192 5.24 -17.83 -4.76
N ALA A 193 4.37 -17.11 -4.06
CA ALA A 193 4.61 -16.68 -2.68
C ALA A 193 4.53 -17.85 -1.68
N GLU A 194 3.64 -18.83 -1.90
CA GLU A 194 3.59 -20.09 -1.13
C GLU A 194 4.89 -20.89 -1.30
N ALA A 195 5.36 -21.02 -2.53
CA ALA A 195 6.61 -21.73 -2.81
C ALA A 195 7.86 -20.97 -2.30
N GLU A 196 7.78 -19.65 -2.12
CA GLU A 196 8.81 -18.86 -1.41
C GLU A 196 8.76 -19.12 0.10
N LEU A 197 7.57 -19.25 0.68
CA LEU A 197 7.38 -19.56 2.09
C LEU A 197 7.93 -20.94 2.45
N GLU A 198 7.68 -21.94 1.62
CA GLU A 198 8.19 -23.32 1.82
C GLU A 198 9.72 -23.40 1.76
N ARG A 199 10.35 -22.57 0.94
CA ARG A 199 11.82 -22.52 0.79
C ARG A 199 12.50 -21.56 1.78
N ALA A 200 11.75 -20.91 2.66
CA ALA A 200 12.31 -19.97 3.62
C ALA A 200 13.16 -20.71 4.67
N GLU A 201 14.46 -20.49 4.62
CA GLU A 201 15.43 -21.12 5.54
C GLU A 201 15.55 -20.36 6.87
N ASP A 202 15.19 -19.07 6.89
CA ASP A 202 15.24 -18.21 8.06
C ASP A 202 13.88 -17.54 8.37
N ASP A 203 13.70 -17.14 9.64
CA ASP A 203 12.45 -16.54 10.09
C ASP A 203 12.15 -15.19 9.40
N ALA A 204 13.18 -14.47 8.93
CA ALA A 204 12.97 -13.20 8.24
C ALA A 204 12.40 -13.42 6.83
N ALA A 205 12.86 -14.44 6.11
CA ALA A 205 12.34 -14.88 4.83
C ALA A 205 10.92 -15.42 4.99
N ARG A 206 10.65 -16.21 6.04
CA ARG A 206 9.32 -16.72 6.36
C ARG A 206 8.33 -15.58 6.57
N ARG A 207 8.67 -14.60 7.43
CA ARG A 207 7.86 -13.40 7.67
C ARG A 207 7.59 -12.60 6.39
N ARG A 208 8.62 -12.38 5.56
CA ARG A 208 8.44 -11.65 4.28
C ARG A 208 7.49 -12.36 3.32
N ALA A 209 7.56 -13.68 3.24
CA ALA A 209 6.67 -14.47 2.39
C ALA A 209 5.23 -14.48 2.94
N GLN A 210 5.05 -14.61 4.26
CA GLN A 210 3.75 -14.49 4.94
C GLN A 210 3.10 -13.12 4.69
N GLU A 211 3.84 -12.03 4.90
CA GLU A 211 3.32 -10.68 4.65
C GLU A 211 2.89 -10.50 3.18
N ARG A 212 3.67 -11.05 2.24
CA ARG A 212 3.35 -10.99 0.81
C ARG A 212 2.07 -11.77 0.52
N LEU A 213 1.92 -12.98 1.07
CA LEU A 213 0.72 -13.80 0.94
C LEU A 213 -0.51 -13.08 1.51
N ALA A 214 -0.41 -12.54 2.72
CA ALA A 214 -1.50 -11.81 3.36
C ALA A 214 -1.98 -10.63 2.48
N ARG A 215 -1.03 -9.88 1.90
CA ARG A 215 -1.37 -8.80 0.97
C ARG A 215 -2.07 -9.32 -0.29
N LEU A 216 -1.63 -10.44 -0.87
CA LEU A 216 -2.26 -11.01 -2.06
C LEU A 216 -3.66 -11.60 -1.80
N HIS A 217 -3.95 -12.06 -0.58
CA HIS A 217 -5.29 -12.52 -0.18
C HIS A 217 -6.32 -11.39 -0.07
N GLY A 218 -5.86 -10.13 0.00
CA GLY A 218 -6.69 -8.98 -0.36
C GLY A 218 -7.73 -8.54 0.67
N ALA A 219 -7.46 -8.76 1.97
CA ALA A 219 -8.28 -8.19 3.04
C ALA A 219 -7.37 -7.48 4.07
N PHE A 220 -7.75 -6.25 4.43
CA PHE A 220 -7.12 -5.52 5.52
C PHE A 220 -8.17 -4.77 6.34
N LEU A 221 -7.87 -4.54 7.60
CA LEU A 221 -8.72 -3.76 8.49
C LEU A 221 -8.27 -2.30 8.46
N GLN A 222 -9.15 -1.39 8.05
CA GLN A 222 -8.89 0.05 8.10
C GLN A 222 -9.43 0.63 9.41
N VAL A 223 -8.58 1.30 10.18
CA VAL A 223 -8.91 2.04 11.39
C VAL A 223 -8.67 3.52 11.11
N ARG A 224 -9.74 4.30 10.99
CA ARG A 224 -9.68 5.75 10.81
C ARG A 224 -9.73 6.43 12.16
N VAL A 225 -8.76 7.29 12.45
CA VAL A 225 -8.54 7.86 13.77
C VAL A 225 -8.79 9.36 13.76
N GLY A 226 -9.93 9.76 14.32
CA GLY A 226 -10.27 11.14 14.57
C GLY A 226 -9.79 11.66 15.93
N GLY A 227 -9.78 12.99 16.06
CA GLY A 227 -9.42 13.70 17.29
C GLY A 227 -9.99 15.12 17.30
N ARG A 228 -10.22 15.68 18.49
CA ARG A 228 -10.76 17.05 18.62
C ARG A 228 -9.70 18.12 18.35
N THR A 229 -8.43 17.77 18.56
CA THR A 229 -7.28 18.62 18.24
C THR A 229 -6.26 17.83 17.42
N PRO A 230 -5.39 18.50 16.63
CA PRO A 230 -4.33 17.83 15.88
C PRO A 230 -3.41 16.98 16.77
N SER A 231 -3.03 17.50 17.94
CA SER A 231 -2.18 16.78 18.91
C SER A 231 -2.87 15.56 19.50
N GLU A 232 -4.18 15.63 19.77
CA GLU A 232 -4.95 14.47 20.24
C GLU A 232 -5.04 13.39 19.14
N ARG A 233 -5.31 13.78 17.90
CA ARG A 233 -5.36 12.86 16.76
C ARG A 233 -4.03 12.14 16.58
N GLU A 234 -2.92 12.86 16.61
CA GLU A 234 -1.57 12.28 16.48
C GLU A 234 -1.25 11.31 17.62
N TYR A 235 -1.59 11.68 18.86
CA TYR A 235 -1.44 10.79 20.01
C TYR A 235 -2.26 9.50 19.87
N ARG A 236 -3.55 9.61 19.50
CA ARG A 236 -4.44 8.46 19.30
C ARG A 236 -3.96 7.56 18.16
N LEU A 237 -3.47 8.15 17.07
CA LEU A 237 -2.95 7.43 15.92
C LEU A 237 -1.73 6.59 16.31
N LEU A 238 -0.73 7.21 16.94
CA LEU A 238 0.46 6.50 17.43
C LEU A 238 0.11 5.40 18.44
N MET A 239 -0.88 5.66 19.31
CA MET A 239 -1.36 4.66 20.26
C MET A 239 -2.00 3.46 19.57
N LEU A 240 -2.89 3.69 18.59
CA LEU A 240 -3.58 2.63 17.87
C LEU A 240 -2.65 1.84 16.95
N GLU A 241 -1.68 2.47 16.30
CA GLU A 241 -0.64 1.78 15.54
C GLU A 241 0.15 0.81 16.41
N ARG A 242 0.55 1.26 17.62
CA ARG A 242 1.25 0.40 18.58
C ARG A 242 0.37 -0.74 19.05
N LEU A 243 -0.89 -0.45 19.37
CA LEU A 243 -1.86 -1.44 19.87
C LEU A 243 -2.15 -2.50 18.80
N ALA A 244 -2.39 -2.10 17.55
CA ALA A 244 -2.62 -3.01 16.45
C ALA A 244 -1.45 -3.97 16.25
N ARG A 245 -0.22 -3.43 16.19
CA ARG A 245 0.99 -4.24 16.08
C ARG A 245 1.16 -5.20 17.27
N THR A 246 0.90 -4.72 18.49
CA THR A 246 1.04 -5.53 19.71
C THR A 246 0.06 -6.70 19.70
N ILE A 247 -1.18 -6.47 19.30
CA ILE A 247 -2.20 -7.52 19.24
C ILE A 247 -1.87 -8.53 18.13
N GLN A 248 -1.42 -8.10 16.96
CA GLN A 248 -0.96 -9.00 15.90
C GLN A 248 0.18 -9.91 16.38
N VAL A 249 1.21 -9.33 17.00
CA VAL A 249 2.33 -10.12 17.55
C VAL A 249 1.85 -11.08 18.64
N ALA A 250 0.91 -10.66 19.48
CA ALA A 250 0.32 -11.51 20.51
C ALA A 250 -0.52 -12.66 19.94
N LEU A 251 -1.18 -12.47 18.80
CA LEU A 251 -1.93 -13.52 18.10
C LEU A 251 -1.00 -14.57 17.49
N ASP A 252 0.17 -14.14 16.99
CA ASP A 252 1.18 -15.03 16.40
C ASP A 252 1.99 -15.78 17.47
N THR A 253 2.51 -15.05 18.46
CA THR A 253 3.49 -15.58 19.45
C THR A 253 2.87 -15.97 20.79
N GLY A 254 1.59 -15.66 21.01
CA GLY A 254 0.93 -15.83 22.30
C GLY A 254 1.22 -14.71 23.29
N LEU A 255 0.58 -14.79 24.47
CA LEU A 255 0.69 -13.80 25.53
C LEU A 255 1.29 -14.43 26.79
N VAL A 256 2.08 -13.64 27.53
CA VAL A 256 2.59 -14.00 28.85
C VAL A 256 2.23 -12.93 29.89
N PRO A 257 2.16 -13.27 31.18
CA PRO A 257 2.00 -12.29 32.24
C PRO A 257 3.08 -11.20 32.19
N GLY A 258 2.64 -9.95 32.19
CA GLY A 258 3.50 -8.76 32.15
C GLY A 258 4.16 -8.43 33.49
N GLY A 259 4.68 -7.20 33.64
CA GLY A 259 5.27 -6.71 34.89
C GLY A 259 6.51 -7.49 35.34
N ALA A 260 7.26 -8.07 34.40
CA ALA A 260 8.38 -8.98 34.64
C ALA A 260 8.05 -10.29 35.40
N ALA A 261 6.77 -10.61 35.60
CA ALA A 261 6.36 -11.84 36.30
C ALA A 261 6.77 -13.11 35.54
N SER A 262 6.62 -13.11 34.21
CA SER A 262 7.07 -14.20 33.34
C SER A 262 8.58 -14.44 33.43
N PHE A 263 9.39 -13.37 33.47
CA PHE A 263 10.84 -13.47 33.67
C PHE A 263 11.21 -14.07 35.04
N ALA A 264 10.51 -13.66 36.10
CA ALA A 264 10.76 -14.19 37.45
C ALA A 264 10.50 -15.71 37.54
N VAL A 265 9.45 -16.19 36.86
CA VAL A 265 9.13 -17.63 36.78
C VAL A 265 10.17 -18.37 35.94
N ALA A 266 10.53 -17.85 34.75
CA ALA A 266 11.53 -18.46 33.88
C ALA A 266 12.91 -18.55 34.56
N ALA A 267 13.33 -17.50 35.28
CA ALA A 267 14.59 -17.49 36.02
C ALA A 267 14.66 -18.59 37.09
N ARG A 268 13.54 -18.88 37.78
CA ARG A 268 13.49 -19.99 38.75
C ARG A 268 13.67 -21.36 38.11
N ALA A 269 13.11 -21.54 36.90
CA ALA A 269 13.19 -22.81 36.18
C ALA A 269 14.60 -23.10 35.61
N LEU A 270 15.43 -22.08 35.39
CA LEU A 270 16.81 -22.23 34.90
C LEU A 270 17.82 -22.62 35.99
N VAL A 271 17.46 -22.41 37.26
CA VAL A 271 18.32 -22.69 38.43
C VAL A 271 17.96 -24.04 39.08
N ALA A 272 16.83 -24.64 38.68
CA ALA A 272 16.39 -25.97 39.09
C ALA A 272 16.93 -27.04 38.15
#